data_AF-A0A2N0QXH2-F1
#
_entry.id   AF-A0A2N0QXH2-F1
#
_cell.length_a   1.000
_cell.length_b   1.000
_cell.length_c   1.000
_cell.angle_alpha   90.00
_cell.angle_beta   90.00
_cell.angle_gamma   90.00
#
_symmetry.space_group_name_H-M   'P 1'
#
loop_
_entity.id
_entity.type
_entity.pdbx_description
1 polymer ?
#
loop_
_entity_poly.entity_id
_entity_poly.type
_entity_poly.pdbx_seq_one_letter_code
_entity_poly.pdbx_strand_id
1 'polypeptide(L)'
;MSDESEALFDKADTLDEIRDKANKNSNLEMKLRNCIKDSMSKVDSLLTRNDTTQAQLTRHNELVSFMKTYCHERAYSFQIKKCQDVSCNICTPIRLPQTVFDSLHFLPDPVPALDNPDHYTSFQAVYGKQTSEEFRPSLQLNQANAEPAPKSVFASGKIRDYIMCCDCGKWHYVYSDKALSQDEIQDFKQSLYTYDYSCGAPLFPDNHYLAELLFVCVKISCDTPMEILYYSSQKSENSDICYHCGTDSDFIDPPVKMVIGPKRPRFCGPTP
;
A
#
# COMPACT_ATOMS: atom_id res chain seq x y z
N MET A 1 34.74 -14.72 -4.25
CA MET A 1 34.56 -14.12 -5.59
C MET A 1 35.92 -14.16 -6.29
N SER A 2 36.03 -13.85 -7.59
CA SER A 2 37.35 -13.63 -8.21
C SER A 2 37.69 -12.15 -8.24
N ASP A 3 38.98 -11.82 -8.34
CA ASP A 3 39.49 -10.45 -8.41
C ASP A 3 38.80 -9.62 -9.52
N GLU A 4 38.54 -10.22 -10.69
CA GLU A 4 37.80 -9.57 -11.77
C GLU A 4 36.34 -9.22 -11.39
N SER A 5 35.64 -10.12 -10.70
CA SER A 5 34.27 -9.86 -10.25
C SER A 5 34.24 -8.81 -9.13
N GLU A 6 35.22 -8.82 -8.22
CA GLU A 6 35.33 -7.82 -7.15
C GLU A 6 35.60 -6.42 -7.75
N ALA A 7 36.52 -6.32 -8.73
CA ALA A 7 36.78 -5.06 -9.43
C ALA A 7 35.58 -4.53 -10.24
N LEU A 8 34.66 -5.40 -10.67
CA LEU A 8 33.41 -4.98 -11.33
C LEU A 8 32.40 -4.44 -10.32
N PHE A 9 32.33 -5.06 -9.13
CA PHE A 9 31.50 -4.63 -7.99
C PHE A 9 31.96 -3.28 -7.44
N ASP A 10 33.26 -3.08 -7.25
CA ASP A 10 33.82 -1.82 -6.72
C ASP A 10 33.52 -0.59 -7.58
N LYS A 11 33.15 -0.81 -8.84
CA LYS A 11 32.79 0.24 -9.80
C LYS A 11 31.28 0.46 -9.91
N ALA A 12 30.46 -0.27 -9.16
CA ALA A 12 29.00 -0.23 -9.25
C ALA A 12 28.42 0.39 -7.98
N ASP A 13 27.83 1.57 -8.10
CA ASP A 13 27.32 2.32 -6.96
C ASP A 13 25.85 2.00 -6.66
N THR A 14 25.17 1.32 -7.59
CA THR A 14 23.75 0.96 -7.48
C THR A 14 23.48 -0.50 -7.81
N LEU A 15 22.35 -1.03 -7.31
CA LEU A 15 21.90 -2.38 -7.63
C LEU A 15 21.58 -2.56 -9.13
N ASP A 16 21.11 -1.51 -9.80
CA ASP A 16 20.83 -1.55 -11.23
C ASP A 16 22.12 -1.62 -12.05
N GLU A 17 23.16 -0.88 -11.65
CA GLU A 17 24.48 -1.00 -12.28
C GLU A 17 25.11 -2.38 -12.09
N ILE A 18 24.95 -2.98 -10.89
CA ILE A 18 25.37 -4.35 -10.63
C ILE A 18 24.63 -5.31 -11.57
N ARG A 19 23.31 -5.14 -11.73
CA ARG A 19 22.49 -5.96 -12.62
C ARG A 19 22.92 -5.80 -14.09
N ASP A 20 23.15 -4.59 -14.55
CA ASP A 20 23.61 -4.31 -15.92
C ASP A 20 24.99 -4.90 -16.20
N LYS A 21 25.91 -4.82 -15.23
CA LYS A 21 27.23 -5.46 -15.34
C LYS A 21 27.13 -6.98 -15.34
N ALA A 22 26.28 -7.57 -14.50
CA ALA A 22 26.04 -9.00 -14.48
C ALA A 22 25.47 -9.48 -15.83
N ASN A 23 24.50 -8.76 -16.40
CA ASN A 23 23.93 -9.09 -17.71
C ASN A 23 24.97 -9.06 -18.85
N LYS A 24 26.03 -8.25 -18.71
CA LYS A 24 27.13 -8.14 -19.68
C LYS A 24 28.30 -9.10 -19.38
N ASN A 25 28.34 -9.73 -18.20
CA ASN A 25 29.40 -10.64 -17.79
C ASN A 25 28.82 -11.93 -17.22
N SER A 26 28.78 -12.97 -18.05
CA SER A 26 28.20 -14.28 -17.70
C SER A 26 28.88 -14.96 -16.50
N ASN A 27 30.17 -14.69 -16.27
CA ASN A 27 30.89 -15.20 -15.10
C ASN A 27 30.40 -14.54 -13.81
N LEU A 28 30.25 -13.21 -13.82
CA LEU A 28 29.67 -12.44 -12.71
C LEU A 28 28.23 -12.87 -12.42
N GLU A 29 27.41 -13.01 -13.47
CA GLU A 29 26.04 -13.50 -13.35
C GLU A 29 25.97 -14.88 -12.70
N MET A 30 26.76 -15.84 -13.21
CA MET A 30 26.80 -17.20 -12.69
C MET A 30 27.25 -17.22 -11.22
N LYS A 31 28.26 -16.43 -10.85
CA LYS A 31 28.71 -16.32 -9.45
C LYS A 31 27.62 -15.80 -8.54
N LEU A 32 26.93 -14.73 -8.92
CA LEU A 32 25.84 -14.17 -8.12
C LEU A 32 24.70 -15.17 -7.93
N ARG A 33 24.31 -15.84 -9.02
CA ARG A 33 23.29 -16.89 -8.98
C ARG A 33 23.68 -18.03 -8.04
N ASN A 34 24.93 -18.49 -8.12
CA ASN A 34 25.43 -19.57 -7.26
C ASN A 34 25.50 -19.12 -5.79
N CYS A 35 25.99 -17.90 -5.50
CA CYS A 35 26.04 -17.39 -4.13
C CYS A 35 24.65 -17.31 -3.47
N ILE A 36 23.64 -16.86 -4.22
CA ILE A 36 22.27 -16.80 -3.75
C ILE A 36 21.74 -18.23 -3.54
N LYS A 37 21.93 -19.11 -4.53
CA LYS A 37 21.50 -20.52 -4.45
C LYS A 37 22.10 -21.25 -3.25
N ASP A 38 23.40 -21.08 -2.99
CA ASP A 38 24.11 -21.69 -1.88
C ASP A 38 23.64 -21.15 -0.52
N SER A 39 23.20 -19.90 -0.47
CA SER A 39 22.64 -19.31 0.75
C SER A 39 21.21 -19.79 0.98
N MET A 40 20.39 -19.85 -0.08
CA MET A 40 19.03 -20.36 -0.02
C MET A 40 18.99 -21.85 0.34
N SER A 41 19.88 -22.66 -0.21
CA SER A 41 19.90 -24.11 0.03
C SER A 41 20.24 -24.48 1.47
N LYS A 42 20.95 -23.61 2.20
CA LYS A 42 21.18 -23.75 3.65
C LYS A 42 19.92 -23.54 4.47
N VAL A 43 19.01 -22.71 3.97
CA VAL A 43 17.72 -22.43 4.64
C VAL A 43 16.69 -23.48 4.24
N ASP A 44 16.57 -23.76 2.95
CA ASP A 44 15.70 -24.81 2.42
C ASP A 44 16.27 -25.30 1.07
N SER A 45 16.70 -26.56 1.04
CA SER A 45 17.34 -27.16 -0.14
C SER A 45 16.40 -27.38 -1.32
N LEU A 46 15.09 -27.33 -1.10
CA LEU A 46 14.07 -27.52 -2.14
C LEU A 46 13.71 -26.23 -2.85
N LEU A 47 14.13 -25.07 -2.35
CA LEU A 47 13.87 -23.79 -3.01
C LEU A 47 14.54 -23.73 -4.38
N THR A 48 13.78 -23.23 -5.35
CA THR A 48 14.23 -23.04 -6.72
C THR A 48 14.08 -21.58 -7.14
N ARG A 49 14.75 -21.19 -8.23
CA ARG A 49 14.60 -19.85 -8.81
C ARG A 49 13.19 -19.54 -9.33
N ASN A 50 12.33 -20.57 -9.47
CA ASN A 50 10.98 -20.42 -10.00
C ASN A 50 9.96 -20.09 -8.89
N ASP A 51 10.36 -20.22 -7.63
CA ASP A 51 9.55 -19.89 -6.45
C ASP A 51 9.58 -18.37 -6.22
N THR A 52 8.74 -17.67 -6.98
CA THR A 52 8.75 -16.20 -7.07
C THR A 52 7.52 -15.56 -6.45
N THR A 53 6.54 -16.38 -6.04
CA THR A 53 5.29 -15.94 -5.43
C THR A 53 5.21 -16.39 -3.98
N GLN A 54 4.50 -15.62 -3.15
CA GLN A 54 4.27 -15.98 -1.75
C GLN A 54 3.63 -17.37 -1.62
N ALA A 55 2.66 -17.71 -2.48
CA ALA A 55 1.96 -19.00 -2.44
C ALA A 55 2.88 -20.20 -2.74
N GLN A 56 3.93 -20.01 -3.55
CA GLN A 56 4.96 -21.01 -3.75
C GLN A 56 5.86 -21.11 -2.52
N LEU A 57 6.38 -19.97 -2.04
CA LEU A 57 7.29 -19.90 -0.89
C LEU A 57 6.66 -20.45 0.40
N THR A 58 5.35 -20.28 0.62
CA THR A 58 4.66 -20.82 1.81
C THR A 58 4.58 -22.34 1.85
N ARG A 59 4.88 -23.04 0.75
CA ARG A 59 4.92 -24.52 0.71
C ARG A 59 6.24 -25.08 1.25
N HIS A 60 7.23 -24.22 1.44
CA HIS A 60 8.56 -24.56 1.92
C HIS A 60 8.61 -24.45 3.45
N ASN A 61 8.38 -25.56 4.15
CA ASN A 61 8.27 -25.57 5.61
C ASN A 61 9.55 -25.11 6.31
N GLU A 62 10.73 -25.46 5.78
CA GLU A 62 12.02 -25.06 6.36
C GLU A 62 12.24 -23.55 6.19
N LEU A 63 11.90 -22.99 5.02
CA LEU A 63 11.90 -21.54 4.82
C LEU A 63 10.95 -20.85 5.80
N VAL A 64 9.72 -21.33 5.93
CA VAL A 64 8.73 -20.74 6.86
C VAL A 64 9.23 -20.83 8.31
N SER A 65 9.83 -21.95 8.69
CA SER A 65 10.45 -22.13 10.01
C SER A 65 11.60 -21.15 10.24
N PHE A 66 12.45 -20.96 9.23
CA PHE A 66 13.54 -19.99 9.29
C PHE A 66 13.02 -18.56 9.48
N MET A 67 12.03 -18.16 8.69
CA MET A 67 11.44 -16.82 8.78
C MET A 67 10.84 -16.55 10.17
N LYS A 68 10.21 -17.56 10.80
CA LYS A 68 9.64 -17.43 12.15
C LYS A 68 10.69 -17.43 13.26
N THR A 69 11.80 -18.14 13.07
CA THR A 69 12.79 -18.38 14.13
C THR A 69 13.90 -17.33 14.14
N TYR A 70 14.37 -16.92 12.96
CA TYR A 70 15.55 -16.05 12.81
C TYR A 70 15.20 -14.64 12.36
N CYS A 71 14.05 -14.46 11.73
CA CYS A 71 13.66 -13.18 11.15
C CYS A 71 12.60 -12.47 11.99
N HIS A 72 12.58 -11.16 11.87
CA HIS A 72 11.61 -10.29 12.50
C HIS A 72 11.14 -9.29 11.46
N GLU A 73 9.99 -9.60 10.86
CA GLU A 73 9.35 -8.77 9.85
C GLU A 73 8.45 -7.72 10.51
N ARG A 74 8.61 -6.48 10.07
CA ARG A 74 7.82 -5.30 10.43
C ARG A 74 7.56 -4.46 9.20
N ALA A 75 6.57 -3.57 9.24
CA ALA A 75 6.25 -2.72 8.09
C ALA A 75 7.41 -1.84 7.61
N TYR A 76 8.33 -1.49 8.50
CA TYR A 76 9.47 -0.60 8.18
C TYR A 76 10.84 -1.28 8.25
N SER A 77 10.89 -2.55 8.65
CA SER A 77 12.18 -3.23 8.81
C SER A 77 12.04 -4.72 8.63
N PHE A 78 13.07 -5.32 8.02
CA PHE A 78 13.27 -6.75 8.04
C PHE A 78 14.58 -7.03 8.77
N GLN A 79 14.51 -7.71 9.91
CA GLN A 79 15.65 -7.97 10.75
C GLN A 79 15.95 -9.46 10.78
N ILE A 80 17.24 -9.83 10.79
CA ILE A 80 17.69 -11.22 10.89
C ILE A 80 18.69 -11.30 12.03
N LYS A 81 18.47 -12.24 12.96
CA LYS A 81 19.39 -12.50 14.06
C LYS A 81 19.76 -13.98 14.08
N LYS A 82 21.05 -14.27 14.25
CA LYS A 82 21.51 -15.65 14.46
C LYS A 82 20.92 -16.22 15.76
N CYS A 83 20.61 -17.51 15.78
CA CYS A 83 20.29 -18.18 17.04
C CYS A 83 21.60 -18.53 17.78
N GLN A 84 21.47 -18.85 19.06
CA GLN A 84 22.58 -19.33 19.90
C GLN A 84 22.61 -20.86 20.02
N ASP A 85 21.78 -21.55 19.24
CA ASP A 85 21.69 -23.00 19.28
C ASP A 85 22.93 -23.61 18.61
N VAL A 86 23.70 -24.36 19.39
CA VAL A 86 24.91 -25.06 18.94
C VAL A 86 24.61 -26.14 17.90
N SER A 87 23.37 -26.63 17.83
CA SER A 87 22.90 -27.59 16.84
C SER A 87 22.38 -26.93 15.55
N CYS A 88 22.37 -25.60 15.49
CA CYS A 88 21.90 -24.88 14.32
C CYS A 88 22.86 -25.05 13.13
N ASN A 89 22.39 -25.71 12.08
CA ASN A 89 23.15 -25.91 10.85
C ASN A 89 23.10 -24.69 9.90
N ILE A 90 22.28 -23.68 10.22
CA ILE A 90 22.10 -22.47 9.40
C ILE A 90 23.05 -21.36 9.87
N CYS A 91 23.14 -21.16 11.19
CA CYS A 91 23.94 -20.08 11.77
C CYS A 91 25.42 -20.42 11.73
N THR A 92 26.21 -19.62 11.02
CA THR A 92 27.66 -19.66 11.17
C THR A 92 28.06 -19.17 12.57
N PRO A 93 29.24 -19.58 13.10
CA PRO A 93 29.70 -19.15 14.42
C PRO A 93 29.59 -17.63 14.64
N ILE A 94 29.19 -17.26 15.85
CA ILE A 94 29.09 -15.85 16.25
C ILE A 94 30.50 -15.29 16.35
N ARG A 95 30.76 -14.20 15.64
CA ARG A 95 32.08 -13.53 15.61
C ARG A 95 32.25 -12.49 16.72
N LEU A 96 31.14 -12.04 17.31
CA LEU A 96 31.13 -11.10 18.42
C LEU A 96 31.44 -11.82 19.73
N PRO A 97 32.02 -11.13 20.74
CA PRO A 97 32.07 -11.66 22.09
C PRO A 97 30.67 -12.03 22.57
N GLN A 98 30.55 -13.18 23.24
CA GLN A 98 29.24 -13.74 23.61
C GLN A 98 28.40 -12.74 24.43
N THR A 99 29.02 -12.06 25.39
CA THR A 99 28.36 -11.04 26.22
C THR A 99 27.77 -9.88 25.41
N VAL A 100 28.44 -9.47 24.33
CA VAL A 100 27.93 -8.42 23.43
C VAL A 100 26.77 -8.96 22.61
N PHE A 101 26.89 -10.17 22.07
CA PHE A 101 25.84 -10.78 21.27
C PHE A 101 24.55 -11.03 22.06
N ASP A 102 24.69 -11.47 23.32
CA ASP A 102 23.56 -11.72 24.22
C ASP A 102 22.77 -10.44 24.53
N SER A 103 23.44 -9.28 24.52
CA SER A 103 22.82 -7.97 24.73
C SER A 103 22.10 -7.42 23.49
N LEU A 104 22.27 -8.04 22.32
CA LEU A 104 21.59 -7.61 21.10
C LEU A 104 20.15 -8.11 21.09
N HIS A 105 19.21 -7.21 20.90
CA HIS A 105 17.80 -7.52 20.67
C HIS A 105 17.34 -7.02 19.30
N PHE A 106 16.20 -7.52 18.83
CA PHE A 106 15.53 -6.93 17.68
C PHE A 106 15.16 -5.47 18.00
N LEU A 107 15.19 -4.61 16.97
CA LEU A 107 14.72 -3.24 17.07
C LEU A 107 13.25 -3.25 17.49
N PRO A 108 12.90 -2.45 18.50
CA PRO A 108 11.53 -2.35 19.01
C PRO A 108 10.66 -1.53 18.05
N ASP A 109 9.37 -1.78 18.13
CA ASP A 109 8.33 -0.99 17.49
C ASP A 109 8.08 0.32 18.28
N PRO A 110 7.48 1.35 17.66
CA PRO A 110 7.11 2.57 18.37
C PRO A 110 6.14 2.27 19.53
N VAL A 111 6.44 2.77 20.73
CA VAL A 111 5.59 2.62 21.92
C VAL A 111 5.33 4.01 22.52
N PRO A 112 4.08 4.46 22.69
CA PRO A 112 3.76 5.75 23.28
C PRO A 112 4.35 5.89 24.69
N ALA A 113 4.73 7.10 25.07
CA ALA A 113 5.16 7.39 26.44
C ALA A 113 3.95 7.41 27.38
N LEU A 114 4.11 6.86 28.59
CA LEU A 114 3.05 6.76 29.59
C LEU A 114 2.59 8.14 30.10
N ASP A 115 3.52 9.08 30.18
CA ASP A 115 3.32 10.45 30.66
C ASP A 115 2.89 11.42 29.56
N ASN A 116 3.21 11.10 28.30
CA ASN A 116 2.80 11.91 27.15
C ASN A 116 2.52 11.03 25.91
N PRO A 117 1.25 10.66 25.66
CA PRO A 117 0.88 9.82 24.53
C PRO A 117 1.21 10.39 23.13
N ASP A 118 1.47 11.69 23.01
CA ASP A 118 1.87 12.34 21.76
C ASP A 118 3.35 12.09 21.40
N HIS A 119 4.13 11.50 22.32
CA HIS A 119 5.52 11.16 22.12
C HIS A 119 5.76 9.67 22.29
N TYR A 120 6.77 9.14 21.60
CA TYR A 120 7.23 7.77 21.81
C TYR A 120 8.20 7.69 22.97
N THR A 121 8.15 6.56 23.67
CA THR A 121 9.13 6.17 24.68
C THR A 121 10.52 6.08 24.05
N SER A 122 11.55 6.55 24.78
CA SER A 122 12.94 6.50 24.32
C SER A 122 13.40 5.09 23.97
N PHE A 123 14.30 4.96 22.99
CA PHE A 123 14.86 3.68 22.55
C PHE A 123 15.43 2.87 23.73
N GLN A 124 16.21 3.49 24.61
CA GLN A 124 16.84 2.82 25.75
C GLN A 124 15.81 2.18 26.68
N ALA A 125 14.64 2.80 26.84
CA ALA A 125 13.58 2.28 27.69
C ALA A 125 12.77 1.16 27.03
N VAL A 126 12.76 1.04 25.70
CA VAL A 126 12.03 -0.02 24.97
C VAL A 126 12.91 -1.15 24.43
N TYR A 127 14.21 -0.92 24.27
CA TYR A 127 15.12 -1.91 23.70
C TYR A 127 15.16 -3.19 24.54
N GLY A 128 15.01 -4.35 23.88
CA GLY A 128 14.95 -5.66 24.53
C GLY A 128 13.59 -6.03 25.14
N LYS A 129 12.58 -5.17 25.04
CA LYS A 129 11.20 -5.48 25.43
C LYS A 129 10.39 -5.98 24.24
N GLN A 130 9.33 -6.74 24.53
CA GLN A 130 8.36 -7.12 23.52
C GLN A 130 7.49 -5.90 23.17
N THR A 131 7.40 -5.59 21.88
CA THR A 131 6.61 -4.49 21.34
C THR A 131 5.71 -4.98 20.20
N SER A 132 4.78 -4.15 19.76
CA SER A 132 3.84 -4.46 18.68
C SER A 132 3.74 -3.30 17.69
N GLU A 133 3.25 -3.57 16.48
CA GLU A 133 3.07 -2.57 15.42
C GLU A 133 1.84 -1.66 15.62
N GLU A 134 1.12 -1.79 16.73
CA GLU A 134 -0.17 -1.11 16.94
C GLU A 134 -0.07 0.42 16.94
N PHE A 135 1.07 0.97 17.38
CA PHE A 135 1.29 2.41 17.47
C PHE A 135 2.18 2.96 16.34
N ARG A 136 2.36 2.22 15.26
CA ARG A 136 3.15 2.73 14.13
C ARG A 136 2.45 3.93 13.46
N PRO A 137 3.18 4.98 13.07
CA PRO A 137 2.58 6.22 12.55
C PRO A 137 1.65 6.02 11.36
N SER A 138 2.03 5.17 10.39
CA SER A 138 1.17 4.91 9.22
C SER A 138 -0.17 4.27 9.59
N LEU A 139 -0.19 3.39 10.60
CA LEU A 139 -1.42 2.74 11.02
C LEU A 139 -2.34 3.73 11.71
N GLN A 140 -1.80 4.55 12.60
CA GLN A 140 -2.55 5.60 13.29
C GLN A 140 -3.09 6.65 12.31
N LEU A 141 -2.27 7.09 11.36
CA LEU A 141 -2.70 8.02 10.31
C LEU A 141 -3.82 7.40 9.46
N ASN A 142 -3.69 6.13 9.07
CA ASN A 142 -4.72 5.45 8.29
C ASN A 142 -6.03 5.24 9.08
N GLN A 143 -5.95 5.04 10.40
CA GLN A 143 -7.13 4.92 11.26
C GLN A 143 -7.83 6.26 11.44
N ALA A 144 -7.09 7.34 11.73
CA ALA A 144 -7.63 8.70 11.78
C ALA A 144 -8.19 9.12 10.40
N ASN A 145 -7.53 8.70 9.33
CA ASN A 145 -7.95 8.96 7.96
C ASN A 145 -8.91 7.91 7.40
N ALA A 146 -9.44 6.98 8.20
CA ALA A 146 -10.43 6.02 7.72
C ALA A 146 -11.72 6.73 7.28
N GLU A 147 -12.23 6.35 6.12
CA GLU A 147 -13.58 6.70 5.69
C GLU A 147 -14.60 5.96 6.58
N PRO A 148 -15.76 6.57 6.92
CA PRO A 148 -16.82 5.90 7.68
C PRO A 148 -17.42 4.70 6.93
N ALA A 149 -17.21 4.63 5.62
CA ALA A 149 -17.75 3.59 4.77
C ALA A 149 -16.94 2.26 4.89
N PRO A 150 -17.55 1.11 4.57
CA PRO A 150 -16.88 -0.18 4.59
C PRO A 150 -15.57 -0.20 3.77
N LYS A 151 -14.55 -0.88 4.30
CA LYS A 151 -13.27 -1.05 3.58
C LYS A 151 -13.53 -1.60 2.18
N SER A 152 -12.87 -1.03 1.17
CA SER A 152 -12.98 -1.39 -0.26
C SER A 152 -14.28 -1.03 -0.96
N VAL A 153 -15.22 -0.29 -0.34
CA VAL A 153 -16.48 0.09 -1.00
C VAL A 153 -16.25 1.04 -2.18
N PHE A 154 -15.24 1.92 -2.10
CA PHE A 154 -14.86 2.87 -3.14
C PHE A 154 -14.05 2.21 -4.27
N ALA A 155 -14.72 1.36 -5.04
CA ALA A 155 -14.14 0.65 -6.18
C ALA A 155 -15.06 0.76 -7.40
N SER A 156 -14.48 0.73 -8.61
CA SER A 156 -15.26 0.90 -9.85
C SER A 156 -16.42 -0.10 -10.01
N GLY A 157 -16.26 -1.35 -9.55
CA GLY A 157 -17.31 -2.38 -9.62
C GLY A 157 -18.45 -2.19 -8.60
N LYS A 158 -18.28 -1.25 -7.66
CA LYS A 158 -19.23 -0.95 -6.59
C LYS A 158 -19.98 0.37 -6.80
N ILE A 159 -19.69 1.09 -7.88
CA ILE A 159 -20.44 2.26 -8.29
C ILE A 159 -21.86 1.83 -8.65
N ARG A 160 -22.87 2.48 -8.06
CA ARG A 160 -24.29 2.25 -8.33
C ARG A 160 -24.90 3.40 -9.09
N ASP A 161 -24.63 4.62 -8.65
CA ASP A 161 -25.22 5.82 -9.24
C ASP A 161 -24.28 7.02 -9.07
N TYR A 162 -24.78 8.21 -9.40
CA TYR A 162 -24.11 9.49 -9.24
C TYR A 162 -25.00 10.47 -8.47
N ILE A 163 -24.36 11.44 -7.81
CA ILE A 163 -25.04 12.56 -7.14
C ILE A 163 -24.29 13.85 -7.43
N MET A 164 -25.02 14.94 -7.65
CA MET A 164 -24.44 16.26 -7.91
C MET A 164 -24.40 17.07 -6.62
N CYS A 165 -23.27 17.70 -6.32
CA CYS A 165 -23.15 18.62 -5.20
C CYS A 165 -23.90 19.93 -5.51
N CYS A 166 -24.78 20.36 -4.62
CA CYS A 166 -25.55 21.59 -4.77
C CYS A 166 -24.68 22.87 -4.69
N ASP A 167 -23.55 22.82 -3.98
CA ASP A 167 -22.66 23.98 -3.81
C ASP A 167 -21.73 24.22 -5.01
N CYS A 168 -21.11 23.14 -5.54
CA CYS A 168 -20.09 23.26 -6.59
C CYS A 168 -20.48 22.66 -7.94
N GLY A 169 -21.61 21.94 -8.02
CA GLY A 169 -22.08 21.29 -9.26
C GLY A 169 -21.28 20.07 -9.70
N LYS A 170 -20.27 19.64 -8.92
CA LYS A 170 -19.48 18.44 -9.24
C LYS A 170 -20.30 17.18 -8.99
N TRP A 171 -20.12 16.19 -9.87
CA TRP A 171 -20.70 14.86 -9.72
C TRP A 171 -19.80 13.96 -8.87
N HIS A 172 -20.40 13.22 -7.96
CA HIS A 172 -19.72 12.26 -7.09
C HIS A 172 -20.35 10.88 -7.26
N TYR A 173 -19.55 9.83 -7.16
CA TYR A 173 -20.08 8.48 -7.25
C TYR A 173 -20.75 8.04 -5.96
N VAL A 174 -21.87 7.34 -6.13
CA VAL A 174 -22.56 6.63 -5.06
C VAL A 174 -22.22 5.15 -5.16
N TYR A 175 -21.75 4.58 -4.06
CA TYR A 175 -21.22 3.23 -3.96
C TYR A 175 -22.09 2.33 -3.09
N SER A 176 -22.10 1.03 -3.40
CA SER A 176 -22.66 -0.01 -2.53
C SER A 176 -21.97 -1.35 -2.76
N ASP A 177 -21.82 -2.14 -1.69
CA ASP A 177 -21.26 -3.50 -1.79
C ASP A 177 -22.19 -4.47 -2.53
N LYS A 178 -23.50 -4.24 -2.49
CA LYS A 178 -24.51 -5.06 -3.18
C LYS A 178 -25.08 -4.34 -4.39
N ALA A 179 -25.66 -5.09 -5.32
CA ALA A 179 -26.54 -4.51 -6.33
C ALA A 179 -27.83 -4.03 -5.63
N LEU A 180 -28.37 -2.90 -6.06
CA LEU A 180 -29.59 -2.34 -5.49
C LEU A 180 -30.83 -3.04 -6.05
N SER A 181 -31.84 -3.24 -5.22
CA SER A 181 -33.17 -3.67 -5.65
C SER A 181 -33.89 -2.52 -6.40
N GLN A 182 -34.98 -2.84 -7.09
CA GLN A 182 -35.79 -1.80 -7.75
C GLN A 182 -36.37 -0.80 -6.75
N ASP A 183 -36.81 -1.27 -5.59
CA ASP A 183 -37.34 -0.43 -4.52
C ASP A 183 -36.25 0.48 -3.94
N GLU A 184 -35.04 -0.06 -3.68
CA GLU A 184 -33.90 0.73 -3.18
C GLU A 184 -33.46 1.81 -4.18
N ILE A 185 -33.50 1.51 -5.50
CA ILE A 185 -33.24 2.50 -6.54
C ILE A 185 -34.30 3.61 -6.53
N GLN A 186 -35.57 3.23 -6.36
CA GLN A 186 -36.67 4.20 -6.35
C GLN A 186 -36.59 5.11 -5.11
N ASP A 187 -36.32 4.53 -3.94
CA ASP A 187 -36.15 5.27 -2.70
C ASP A 187 -34.94 6.20 -2.73
N PHE A 188 -33.83 5.74 -3.32
CA PHE A 188 -32.66 6.59 -3.56
C PHE A 188 -33.02 7.79 -4.44
N LYS A 189 -33.67 7.56 -5.58
CA LYS A 189 -34.10 8.64 -6.49
C LYS A 189 -35.06 9.62 -5.83
N GLN A 190 -36.00 9.14 -5.00
CA GLN A 190 -36.91 9.99 -4.25
C GLN A 190 -36.16 10.85 -3.22
N SER A 191 -35.12 10.29 -2.61
CA SER A 191 -34.28 11.00 -1.65
C SER A 191 -33.49 12.13 -2.29
N LEU A 192 -33.06 12.00 -3.56
CA LEU A 192 -32.39 13.06 -4.31
C LEU A 192 -33.25 14.33 -4.50
N TYR A 193 -34.58 14.20 -4.43
CA TYR A 193 -35.50 15.36 -4.45
C TYR A 193 -35.78 15.92 -3.06
N THR A 194 -35.41 15.20 -2.01
CA THR A 194 -35.76 15.50 -0.62
C THR A 194 -34.59 16.12 0.13
N TYR A 195 -33.37 15.70 -0.18
CA TYR A 195 -32.15 16.13 0.50
C TYR A 195 -31.19 16.76 -0.50
N ASP A 196 -30.66 17.94 -0.14
CA ASP A 196 -29.56 18.57 -0.85
C ASP A 196 -28.24 17.93 -0.42
N TYR A 197 -27.41 17.57 -1.39
CA TYR A 197 -26.10 16.99 -1.14
C TYR A 197 -25.00 18.03 -1.30
N SER A 198 -24.06 18.03 -0.36
CA SER A 198 -22.87 18.89 -0.37
C SER A 198 -21.61 18.03 -0.19
N CYS A 199 -20.50 18.40 -0.83
CA CYS A 199 -19.25 17.63 -0.75
C CYS A 199 -18.83 17.44 0.72
N GLY A 200 -18.48 16.20 1.07
CA GLY A 200 -18.03 15.85 2.41
C GLY A 200 -19.15 15.54 3.42
N ALA A 201 -20.41 15.74 3.05
CA ALA A 201 -21.55 15.33 3.85
C ALA A 201 -21.93 13.85 3.56
N PRO A 202 -22.51 13.13 4.54
CA PRO A 202 -23.17 11.85 4.27
C PRO A 202 -24.38 12.05 3.35
N LEU A 203 -24.73 11.00 2.58
CA LEU A 203 -25.88 11.04 1.65
C LEU A 203 -27.22 11.19 2.37
N PHE A 204 -27.35 10.61 3.55
CA PHE A 204 -28.60 10.57 4.31
C PHE A 204 -28.33 10.86 5.78
N PRO A 205 -29.36 11.29 6.53
CA PRO A 205 -29.31 11.30 7.98
C PRO A 205 -29.13 9.88 8.54
N ASP A 206 -28.54 9.78 9.75
CA ASP A 206 -28.20 8.50 10.39
C ASP A 206 -29.39 7.54 10.60
N ASN A 207 -30.62 8.06 10.64
CA ASN A 207 -31.84 7.26 10.82
C ASN A 207 -32.43 6.70 9.51
N HIS A 208 -31.84 7.04 8.36
CA HIS A 208 -32.33 6.58 7.06
C HIS A 208 -31.74 5.20 6.73
N TYR A 209 -32.58 4.22 6.39
CA TYR A 209 -32.12 2.85 6.17
C TYR A 209 -31.10 2.70 5.02
N LEU A 210 -31.14 3.59 4.02
CA LEU A 210 -30.15 3.63 2.93
C LEU A 210 -28.75 4.08 3.39
N ALA A 211 -28.61 4.71 4.57
CA ALA A 211 -27.32 5.18 5.08
C ALA A 211 -26.32 4.02 5.31
N GLU A 212 -26.81 2.82 5.60
CA GLU A 212 -25.99 1.61 5.75
C GLU A 212 -25.73 0.88 4.42
N LEU A 213 -26.36 1.32 3.32
CA LEU A 213 -26.31 0.64 2.02
C LEU A 213 -25.58 1.44 0.96
N LEU A 214 -25.71 2.76 0.98
CA LEU A 214 -25.22 3.68 -0.03
C LEU A 214 -24.23 4.67 0.58
N PHE A 215 -23.07 4.77 -0.07
CA PHE A 215 -21.93 5.53 0.43
C PHE A 215 -21.42 6.50 -0.61
N VAL A 216 -20.94 7.65 -0.15
CA VAL A 216 -20.12 8.60 -0.89
C VAL A 216 -18.80 8.79 -0.14
N CYS A 217 -17.76 9.21 -0.84
CA CYS A 217 -16.55 9.66 -0.16
C CYS A 217 -16.90 10.94 0.63
N VAL A 218 -16.60 10.95 1.93
CA VAL A 218 -16.86 12.13 2.79
C VAL A 218 -15.60 12.93 3.07
N LYS A 219 -14.41 12.45 2.68
CA LYS A 219 -13.16 13.22 2.78
C LYS A 219 -12.85 13.97 1.49
N ILE A 220 -13.88 14.66 1.00
CA ILE A 220 -13.82 15.55 -0.15
C ILE A 220 -14.41 16.90 0.22
N SER A 221 -14.03 17.91 -0.53
CA SER A 221 -14.55 19.28 -0.44
C SER A 221 -14.86 19.79 -1.85
N CYS A 222 -15.56 20.92 -1.94
CA CYS A 222 -15.83 21.56 -3.23
C CYS A 222 -14.54 21.95 -4.00
N ASP A 223 -13.42 22.11 -3.30
CA ASP A 223 -12.11 22.40 -3.91
C ASP A 223 -11.37 21.13 -4.36
N THR A 224 -11.82 19.95 -3.91
CA THR A 224 -11.22 18.68 -4.30
C THR A 224 -11.51 18.40 -5.78
N PRO A 225 -10.52 17.96 -6.57
CA PRO A 225 -10.75 17.52 -7.94
C PRO A 225 -11.75 16.36 -8.02
N MET A 226 -12.31 16.16 -9.22
CA MET A 226 -13.12 14.98 -9.55
C MET A 226 -12.38 13.69 -9.21
N GLU A 227 -13.13 12.68 -8.77
CA GLU A 227 -12.55 11.38 -8.43
C GLU A 227 -11.88 10.75 -9.67
N ILE A 228 -10.63 10.27 -9.52
CA ILE A 228 -9.89 9.63 -10.64
C ILE A 228 -10.69 8.43 -11.20
N LEU A 229 -11.48 7.77 -10.35
CA LEU A 229 -12.37 6.69 -10.76
C LEU A 229 -13.33 7.09 -11.87
N TYR A 230 -13.69 8.37 -11.98
CA TYR A 230 -14.55 8.90 -13.04
C TYR A 230 -13.99 8.62 -14.43
N TYR A 231 -12.69 8.87 -14.61
CA TYR A 231 -11.99 8.72 -15.87
C TYR A 231 -11.57 7.27 -16.16
N SER A 232 -11.45 6.46 -15.10
CA SER A 232 -11.09 5.04 -15.24
C SER A 232 -12.30 4.11 -15.43
N SER A 233 -13.48 4.51 -14.97
CA SER A 233 -14.69 3.70 -15.09
C SER A 233 -15.22 3.72 -16.53
N GLN A 234 -15.55 2.54 -17.07
CA GLN A 234 -16.05 2.39 -18.44
C GLN A 234 -17.56 2.66 -18.56
N LYS A 235 -18.16 3.45 -17.65
CA LYS A 235 -19.59 3.77 -17.77
C LYS A 235 -19.82 4.64 -19.00
N SER A 236 -20.68 4.17 -19.91
CA SER A 236 -21.00 4.84 -21.17
C SER A 236 -21.64 6.22 -20.99
N GLU A 237 -22.21 6.48 -19.81
CA GLU A 237 -22.89 7.72 -19.45
C GLU A 237 -21.94 8.82 -18.93
N ASN A 238 -20.66 8.52 -18.69
CA ASN A 238 -19.73 9.53 -18.22
C ASN A 238 -19.41 10.54 -19.33
N SER A 239 -19.84 11.78 -19.17
CA SER A 239 -19.47 12.91 -20.02
C SER A 239 -17.97 13.21 -19.92
N ASP A 240 -17.39 13.79 -20.97
CA ASP A 240 -16.04 14.36 -20.88
C ASP A 240 -16.13 15.64 -20.04
N ILE A 241 -15.59 15.61 -18.81
CA ILE A 241 -15.58 16.75 -17.87
C ILE A 241 -14.17 17.03 -17.36
N CYS A 242 -13.92 18.26 -16.90
CA CYS A 242 -12.65 18.70 -16.37
C CYS A 242 -12.34 18.04 -15.03
N TYR A 243 -11.10 17.57 -14.86
CA TYR A 243 -10.64 16.93 -13.63
C TYR A 243 -10.74 17.86 -12.42
N HIS A 244 -10.53 19.17 -12.57
CA HIS A 244 -10.52 20.09 -11.42
C HIS A 244 -11.90 20.64 -11.07
N CYS A 245 -12.68 21.08 -12.06
CA CYS A 245 -13.93 21.80 -11.83
C CYS A 245 -15.18 21.00 -12.21
N GLY A 246 -15.06 19.85 -12.89
CA GLY A 246 -16.21 19.05 -13.32
C GLY A 246 -17.03 19.67 -14.47
N THR A 247 -16.58 20.77 -15.07
CA THR A 247 -17.26 21.39 -16.23
C THR A 247 -16.98 20.64 -17.52
N ASP A 248 -17.93 20.67 -18.45
CA ASP A 248 -17.87 20.03 -19.77
C ASP A 248 -17.38 20.97 -20.89
N SER A 249 -16.84 22.14 -20.51
CA SER A 249 -16.47 23.24 -21.42
C SER A 249 -15.01 23.68 -21.25
N ASP A 250 -14.50 24.39 -22.26
CA ASP A 250 -13.19 25.09 -22.28
C ASP A 250 -11.96 24.20 -22.05
N PHE A 251 -11.98 22.97 -22.58
CA PHE A 251 -10.85 22.05 -22.50
C PHE A 251 -9.64 22.52 -23.30
N ILE A 252 -8.46 22.42 -22.69
CA ILE A 252 -7.17 22.52 -23.37
C ILE A 252 -6.69 21.12 -23.75
N ASP A 253 -5.98 21.02 -24.88
CA ASP A 253 -5.32 19.79 -25.27
C ASP A 253 -4.28 19.36 -24.22
N PRO A 254 -4.37 18.12 -23.68
CA PRO A 254 -3.46 17.67 -22.65
C PRO A 254 -2.04 17.53 -23.21
N PRO A 255 -0.99 17.90 -22.43
CA PRO A 255 0.38 17.57 -22.82
C PRO A 255 0.51 16.05 -22.97
N VAL A 256 1.22 15.61 -24.00
CA VAL A 256 1.23 14.26 -24.60
C VAL A 256 1.49 13.09 -23.62
N LYS A 257 1.83 13.35 -22.35
CA LYS A 257 2.41 12.38 -21.40
C LYS A 257 1.52 11.84 -20.27
N MET A 258 0.22 12.16 -20.19
CA MET A 258 -0.66 11.56 -19.17
C MET A 258 -1.65 10.57 -19.78
N VAL A 259 -1.38 9.28 -19.62
CA VAL A 259 -2.30 8.17 -19.90
C VAL A 259 -2.57 7.45 -18.58
N ILE A 260 -3.78 7.63 -18.04
CA ILE A 260 -4.27 6.85 -16.91
C ILE A 260 -5.68 6.38 -17.31
N GLY A 261 -5.82 5.12 -17.71
CA GLY A 261 -7.11 4.52 -18.09
C GLY A 261 -7.59 4.77 -19.53
N PRO A 262 -8.79 4.29 -19.90
CA PRO A 262 -9.35 4.38 -21.25
C PRO A 262 -9.80 5.79 -21.65
N LYS A 263 -10.16 6.66 -20.68
CA LYS A 263 -10.40 8.10 -20.91
C LYS A 263 -9.29 8.92 -20.24
N ARG A 264 -8.72 9.90 -20.96
CA ARG A 264 -7.75 10.84 -20.37
C ARG A 264 -8.50 11.90 -19.55
N PRO A 265 -8.04 12.25 -18.33
CA PRO A 265 -8.52 13.43 -17.65
C PRO A 265 -8.35 14.67 -18.54
N ARG A 266 -9.42 15.45 -18.68
CA ARG A 266 -9.42 16.75 -19.37
C ARG A 266 -9.13 17.86 -18.36
N PHE A 267 -8.53 18.94 -18.84
CA PHE A 267 -8.24 20.12 -18.02
C PHE A 267 -8.80 21.34 -18.74
N CYS A 268 -9.58 22.15 -18.05
CA CYS A 268 -9.93 23.48 -18.53
C CYS A 268 -8.69 24.40 -18.44
N GLY A 269 -8.68 25.47 -19.22
CA GLY A 269 -7.65 26.49 -19.10
C GLY A 269 -7.64 27.20 -17.75
N PRO A 270 -6.53 27.85 -17.37
CA PRO A 270 -6.54 28.76 -16.23
C PRO A 270 -7.63 29.81 -16.50
N THR A 271 -8.63 29.88 -15.60
CA THR A 271 -9.57 31.00 -15.58
C THR A 271 -8.79 32.29 -15.34
N PRO A 272 -9.02 33.35 -16.13
CA PRO A 272 -8.35 34.64 -15.96
C PRO A 272 -8.59 35.27 -14.58
#